data_AF-A0A975Y598-F1
#
_entry.id   AF-A0A975Y598-F1
#
_cell.length_a   1.000
_cell.length_b   1.000
_cell.length_c   1.000
_cell.angle_alpha   90.00
_cell.angle_beta   90.00
_cell.angle_gamma   90.00
#
_symmetry.space_group_name_H-M   'P 1'
#
loop_
_entity.id
_entity.type
_entity.pdbx_description
1 polymer ?
#
loop_
_entity_poly.entity_id
_entity_poly.type
_entity_poly.pdbx_seq_one_letter_code
_entity_poly.pdbx_strand_id
1 'polypeptide(L)'
;MHIQQDQDSIIIRCENSLDYLDISEINTLAFSSPNEAKLVELIRKSDRYLSELSLVAERDGKVVGHILYSYIDLVGQETFTVLGLAPLAVHPQFQRQGIGTALVKSSLEIANDQQEALVIVLGDPQFYNPPSAP
;
A
#
# COMPACT_ATOMS: atom_id res chain seq x y z
N MET A 1 3.35 39.00 -9.64
CA MET A 1 4.17 37.90 -9.11
C MET A 1 3.20 36.83 -8.62
N HIS A 2 2.77 35.93 -9.50
CA HIS A 2 1.91 34.81 -9.12
C HIS A 2 2.83 33.63 -8.83
N ILE A 3 2.84 33.18 -7.58
CA ILE A 3 3.49 31.93 -7.18
C ILE A 3 2.49 30.84 -7.54
N GLN A 4 2.69 30.16 -8.67
CA GLN A 4 2.03 28.89 -8.93
C GLN A 4 2.71 27.85 -8.04
N GLN A 5 2.06 27.50 -6.93
CA GLN A 5 2.37 26.29 -6.19
C GLN A 5 1.84 25.10 -7.00
N ASP A 6 2.71 24.15 -7.34
CA ASP A 6 2.33 22.85 -7.90
C ASP A 6 1.38 22.14 -6.92
N GLN A 7 0.08 22.21 -7.17
CA GLN A 7 -0.97 21.55 -6.38
C GLN A 7 -1.21 20.07 -6.77
N ASP A 8 -0.25 19.43 -7.45
CA ASP A 8 -0.41 18.05 -7.98
C ASP A 8 0.57 17.02 -7.38
N SER A 9 1.32 17.38 -6.33
CA SER A 9 2.30 16.47 -5.73
C SER A 9 1.64 15.47 -4.77
N ILE A 10 1.85 14.19 -5.00
CA ILE A 10 1.52 13.11 -4.07
C ILE A 10 2.72 12.88 -3.15
N ILE A 11 2.46 12.84 -1.85
CA ILE A 11 3.45 12.53 -0.81
C ILE A 11 3.23 11.08 -0.36
N ILE A 12 4.27 10.25 -0.45
CA ILE A 12 4.25 8.90 0.14
C ILE A 12 4.97 8.96 1.49
N ARG A 13 4.32 8.45 2.53
CA ARG A 13 4.87 8.41 3.89
C ARG A 13 4.33 7.21 4.66
N CYS A 14 4.99 6.83 5.74
CA CYS A 14 4.41 5.87 6.69
C CYS A 14 3.07 6.41 7.23
N GLU A 15 2.14 5.50 7.46
CA GLU A 15 0.92 5.82 8.16
C GLU A 15 1.22 6.22 9.62
N ASN A 16 0.28 6.94 10.21
CA ASN A 16 0.20 7.12 11.65
C ASN A 16 -1.25 6.94 12.13
N SER A 17 -1.47 7.01 13.43
CA SER A 17 -2.78 6.77 14.03
C SER A 17 -3.89 7.74 13.57
N LEU A 18 -3.53 8.94 13.11
CA LEU A 18 -4.50 9.91 12.60
C LEU A 18 -5.06 9.48 11.23
N ASP A 19 -4.32 8.66 10.47
CA ASP A 19 -4.72 8.20 9.14
C ASP A 19 -5.70 7.00 9.21
N TYR A 20 -5.91 6.39 10.39
CA TYR A 20 -6.61 5.11 10.50
C TYR A 20 -8.06 5.14 9.99
N LEU A 21 -8.76 6.26 10.22
CA LEU A 21 -10.12 6.44 9.71
C LEU A 21 -10.13 6.55 8.19
N ASP A 22 -9.24 7.36 7.61
CA ASP A 22 -9.13 7.51 6.17
C ASP A 22 -8.72 6.19 5.50
N ILE A 23 -7.78 5.46 6.09
CA ILE A 23 -7.36 4.14 5.59
C ILE A 23 -8.52 3.15 5.62
N SER A 24 -9.32 3.13 6.69
CA SER A 24 -10.50 2.27 6.79
C SER A 24 -11.54 2.61 5.71
N GLU A 25 -11.81 3.91 5.50
CA GLU A 25 -12.70 4.38 4.44
C GLU A 25 -12.20 3.98 3.05
N ILE A 26 -10.93 4.24 2.75
CA ILE A 26 -10.32 3.96 1.43
C ILE A 26 -10.37 2.47 1.11
N ASN A 27 -10.02 1.60 2.06
CA ASN A 27 -10.10 0.16 1.84
C ASN A 27 -11.54 -0.30 1.64
N THR A 28 -12.49 0.24 2.41
CA THR A 28 -13.91 -0.08 2.25
C THR A 28 -14.43 0.32 0.87
N LEU A 29 -14.08 1.53 0.40
CA LEU A 29 -14.49 2.04 -0.90
C LEU A 29 -13.81 1.31 -2.06
N ALA A 30 -12.51 1.05 -1.98
CA ALA A 30 -11.75 0.42 -3.05
C ALA A 30 -12.17 -1.04 -3.29
N PHE A 31 -12.52 -1.77 -2.23
CA PHE A 31 -12.93 -3.18 -2.30
C PHE A 31 -14.44 -3.38 -2.23
N SER A 32 -15.22 -2.31 -2.08
CA SER A 32 -16.69 -2.35 -1.93
C SER A 32 -17.16 -3.27 -0.78
N SER A 33 -16.34 -3.40 0.26
CA SER A 33 -16.51 -4.32 1.38
C SER A 33 -15.69 -3.85 2.57
N PRO A 34 -16.16 -4.00 3.82
CA PRO A 34 -15.37 -3.65 5.01
C PRO A 34 -14.30 -4.68 5.37
N ASN A 35 -14.18 -5.79 4.63
CA ASN A 35 -13.31 -6.90 4.99
C ASN A 35 -11.83 -6.48 4.98
N GLU A 36 -11.42 -5.70 3.99
CA GLU A 36 -10.05 -5.22 3.84
C GLU A 36 -9.70 -4.20 4.92
N ALA A 37 -10.64 -3.33 5.29
CA ALA A 37 -10.46 -2.43 6.42
C ALA A 37 -10.28 -3.21 7.74
N LYS A 38 -11.09 -4.26 7.98
CA LYS A 38 -10.93 -5.14 9.14
C LYS A 38 -9.60 -5.91 9.11
N LEU A 39 -9.17 -6.38 7.92
CA LEU A 39 -7.90 -7.06 7.75
C LEU A 39 -6.73 -6.15 8.16
N VAL A 40 -6.73 -4.89 7.74
CA VAL A 40 -5.73 -3.89 8.13
C VAL A 40 -5.66 -3.76 9.65
N GLU A 41 -6.80 -3.65 10.33
CA GLU A 41 -6.85 -3.58 11.80
C GLU A 41 -6.32 -4.84 12.49
N LEU A 42 -6.59 -6.02 11.93
CA LEU A 42 -6.10 -7.30 12.44
C LEU A 42 -4.58 -7.41 12.25
N ILE A 43 -4.06 -7.02 11.08
CA ILE A 43 -2.63 -7.03 10.79
C ILE A 43 -1.91 -6.09 11.76
N ARG A 44 -2.35 -4.84 11.94
CA ARG A 44 -1.74 -3.87 12.88
C ARG A 44 -1.61 -4.39 14.33
N LYS A 45 -2.51 -5.28 14.74
CA LYS A 45 -2.52 -5.89 16.09
C LYS A 45 -1.70 -7.17 16.18
N SER A 46 -1.17 -7.67 15.07
CA SER A 46 -0.38 -8.89 15.02
C SER A 46 1.12 -8.62 15.25
N ASP A 47 1.86 -9.66 15.59
CA ASP A 47 3.32 -9.66 15.66
C ASP A 47 4.00 -9.70 14.29
N ARG A 48 3.21 -9.77 13.21
CA ARG A 48 3.68 -9.79 11.81
C ARG A 48 3.59 -8.43 11.14
N TYR A 49 3.14 -7.40 11.84
CA TYR A 49 3.01 -6.05 11.32
C TYR A 49 4.36 -5.36 11.14
N LEU A 50 4.50 -4.65 10.01
CA LEU A 50 5.68 -3.87 9.66
C LEU A 50 5.26 -2.41 9.48
N SER A 51 5.49 -1.59 10.50
CA SER A 51 5.06 -0.18 10.50
C SER A 51 5.73 0.66 9.41
N GLU A 52 6.94 0.29 9.05
CA GLU A 52 7.78 0.90 8.02
C GLU A 52 7.28 0.60 6.60
N LEU A 53 6.45 -0.43 6.46
CA LEU A 53 5.84 -0.85 5.19
C LEU A 53 4.32 -0.69 5.20
N SER A 54 3.76 0.10 6.12
CA SER A 54 2.38 0.59 6.01
C SER A 54 2.42 2.04 5.57
N LEU A 55 2.21 2.28 4.28
CA LEU A 55 2.36 3.59 3.67
C LEU A 55 1.01 4.16 3.23
N VAL A 56 0.90 5.48 3.32
CA VAL A 56 -0.19 6.25 2.75
C VAL A 56 0.30 7.12 1.61
N ALA A 57 -0.56 7.31 0.61
CA ALA A 57 -0.42 8.36 -0.39
C ALA A 57 -1.29 9.53 0.03
N GLU A 58 -0.68 10.68 0.26
CA GLU A 58 -1.34 11.93 0.64
C GLU A 58 -1.33 12.90 -0.55
N ARG A 59 -2.48 13.54 -0.80
CA ARG A 59 -2.63 14.64 -1.77
C ARG A 59 -3.47 15.73 -1.14
N ASP A 60 -2.98 16.96 -1.19
CA ASP A 60 -3.65 18.14 -0.60
C ASP A 60 -4.05 17.94 0.88
N GLY A 61 -3.18 17.28 1.66
CA GLY A 61 -3.43 17.00 3.09
C GLY A 61 -4.42 15.87 3.34
N LYS A 62 -4.90 15.17 2.30
CA LYS A 62 -5.85 14.06 2.41
C LYS A 62 -5.18 12.75 2.01
N VAL A 63 -5.38 11.70 2.81
CA VAL A 63 -4.99 10.35 2.40
C VAL A 63 -5.91 9.87 1.27
N VAL A 64 -5.31 9.44 0.16
CA VAL A 64 -6.00 9.00 -1.06
C VAL A 64 -5.60 7.60 -1.50
N GLY A 65 -4.61 7.00 -0.84
CA GLY A 65 -4.21 5.61 -1.07
C GLY A 65 -3.47 5.04 0.13
N HIS A 66 -3.43 3.71 0.20
CA HIS A 66 -2.82 2.94 1.28
C HIS A 66 -2.25 1.64 0.73
N ILE A 67 -1.07 1.26 1.21
CA ILE A 67 -0.45 -0.04 0.97
C ILE A 67 0.07 -0.59 2.29
N LEU A 68 -0.14 -1.88 2.52
CA LEU A 68 0.30 -2.56 3.74
C LEU A 68 1.01 -3.86 3.41
N TYR A 69 2.04 -4.14 4.18
CA TYR A 69 2.75 -5.40 4.20
C TYR A 69 2.72 -6.04 5.59
N SER A 70 2.76 -7.36 5.61
CA SER A 70 3.00 -8.14 6.82
C SER A 70 3.84 -9.37 6.49
N TYR A 71 4.50 -9.93 7.51
CA TYR A 71 5.16 -11.22 7.33
C TYR A 71 4.15 -12.35 7.15
N ILE A 72 4.40 -13.19 6.15
CA ILE A 72 3.69 -14.45 5.92
C ILE A 72 4.69 -15.59 5.84
N ASP A 73 4.24 -16.80 6.16
CA ASP A 73 5.08 -17.99 6.06
C ASP A 73 4.77 -18.73 4.75
N LEU A 74 5.75 -18.78 3.85
CA LEU A 74 5.72 -19.59 2.64
C LEU A 74 6.15 -21.03 3.00
N VAL A 75 5.17 -21.92 3.08
CA VAL A 75 5.37 -23.30 3.54
C VAL A 75 5.56 -24.24 2.35
N GLY A 76 6.74 -24.85 2.24
CA GLY A 76 7.09 -25.87 1.26
C GLY A 76 7.81 -27.05 1.91
N GLN A 77 8.91 -27.52 1.29
CA GLN A 77 9.83 -28.46 1.96
C GLN A 77 10.54 -27.80 3.16
N GLU A 78 10.80 -26.51 3.04
CA GLU A 78 11.24 -25.60 4.10
C GLU A 78 10.22 -24.47 4.23
N THR A 79 10.22 -23.80 5.39
CA THR A 79 9.38 -22.63 5.64
C THR A 79 10.23 -21.38 5.57
N PHE A 80 9.81 -20.42 4.74
CA PHE A 80 10.43 -19.11 4.64
C PHE A 80 9.46 -18.04 5.10
N THR A 81 9.92 -17.14 5.97
CA THR A 81 9.16 -15.93 6.29
C THR A 81 9.47 -14.87 5.22
N VAL A 82 8.42 -14.35 4.58
CA VAL A 82 8.51 -13.42 3.45
C VAL A 82 7.45 -12.33 3.58
N LEU A 83 7.56 -11.27 2.78
CA LEU A 83 6.58 -10.19 2.78
C LEU A 83 5.32 -10.59 1.99
N GLY A 84 4.15 -10.37 2.60
CA GLY A 84 2.85 -10.39 1.93
C GLY A 84 2.33 -8.98 1.74
N LEU A 85 2.06 -8.57 0.51
CA LEU A 85 1.42 -7.29 0.19
C LEU A 85 -0.10 -7.47 0.25
N ALA A 86 -0.74 -6.92 1.29
CA ALA A 86 -2.19 -6.81 1.38
C ALA A 86 -2.65 -5.85 2.48
N PRO A 87 -3.62 -4.95 2.20
CA PRO A 87 -4.14 -4.57 0.89
C PRO A 87 -3.31 -3.48 0.20
N LEU A 88 -3.53 -3.30 -1.11
CA LEU A 88 -3.23 -2.06 -1.83
C LEU A 88 -4.57 -1.42 -2.24
N ALA A 89 -4.82 -0.21 -1.76
CA ALA A 89 -6.07 0.50 -1.99
C ALA A 89 -5.80 1.93 -2.45
N VAL A 90 -6.57 2.39 -3.45
CA VAL A 90 -6.60 3.79 -3.87
C VAL A 90 -8.06 4.21 -3.91
N HIS A 91 -8.35 5.36 -3.30
CA HIS A 91 -9.69 5.93 -3.28
C HIS A 91 -10.25 6.02 -4.72
N PRO A 92 -11.50 5.59 -4.98
CA PRO A 92 -12.02 5.45 -6.36
C PRO A 92 -11.87 6.70 -7.25
N GLN A 93 -12.05 7.90 -6.68
CA GLN A 93 -11.89 9.17 -7.39
C GLN A 93 -10.44 9.47 -7.82
N PHE A 94 -9.46 8.78 -7.24
CA PHE A 94 -8.03 8.97 -7.46
C PHE A 94 -7.36 7.79 -8.20
N GLN A 95 -8.15 6.78 -8.61
CA GLN A 95 -7.64 5.64 -9.35
C GLN A 95 -7.18 6.01 -10.78
N ARG A 96 -6.30 5.18 -11.35
CA ARG A 96 -5.70 5.36 -12.70
C ARG A 96 -4.90 6.67 -12.87
N GLN A 97 -4.43 7.25 -11.77
CA GLN A 97 -3.57 8.44 -11.74
C GLN A 97 -2.13 8.10 -11.30
N GLY A 98 -1.74 6.83 -11.31
CA GLY A 98 -0.40 6.38 -10.93
C GLY A 98 -0.14 6.23 -9.42
N ILE A 99 -1.09 6.58 -8.54
CA ILE A 99 -0.93 6.50 -7.08
C ILE A 99 -0.60 5.08 -6.60
N GLY A 100 -1.31 4.07 -7.08
CA GLY A 100 -1.04 2.68 -6.68
C GLY A 100 0.37 2.23 -7.09
N THR A 101 0.83 2.65 -8.27
CA THR A 101 2.20 2.38 -8.74
C THR A 101 3.24 3.13 -7.91
N ALA A 102 2.98 4.38 -7.52
CA ALA A 102 3.87 5.14 -6.64
C ALA A 102 4.00 4.47 -5.27
N LEU A 103 2.89 4.04 -4.67
CA LEU A 103 2.88 3.27 -3.42
C LEU A 103 3.73 2.00 -3.50
N VAL A 104 3.53 1.18 -4.54
CA VAL A 104 4.30 -0.05 -4.75
C VAL A 104 5.78 0.22 -4.97
N LYS A 105 6.15 1.27 -5.73
CA LYS A 105 7.56 1.61 -5.95
C LYS A 105 8.24 2.01 -4.64
N SER A 106 7.64 2.94 -3.90
CA SER A 106 8.21 3.42 -2.63
C SER A 106 8.29 2.31 -1.58
N SER A 107 7.29 1.43 -1.48
CA SER A 107 7.37 0.32 -0.53
C SER A 107 8.40 -0.73 -0.92
N LEU A 108 8.62 -0.99 -2.22
CA LEU A 108 9.66 -1.90 -2.68
C LEU A 108 11.06 -1.34 -2.48
N GLU A 109 11.25 -0.02 -2.58
CA GLU A 109 12.51 0.64 -2.21
C GLU A 109 12.83 0.41 -0.72
N ILE A 110 11.84 0.63 0.16
CA ILE A 110 11.99 0.39 1.61
C ILE A 110 12.27 -1.10 1.89
N ALA A 111 11.54 -2.01 1.26
CA ALA A 111 11.74 -3.46 1.44
C ALA A 111 13.14 -3.91 0.97
N ASN A 112 13.62 -3.35 -0.14
CA ASN A 112 14.96 -3.63 -0.66
C ASN A 112 16.05 -3.12 0.28
N ASP A 113 15.89 -1.93 0.86
CA ASP A 113 16.82 -1.38 1.85
C ASP A 113 16.85 -2.21 3.15
N GLN A 114 15.73 -2.87 3.48
CA GLN A 114 15.62 -3.85 4.57
C GLN A 114 16.10 -5.26 4.20
N GLN A 115 16.62 -5.45 2.98
CA GLN A 115 17.12 -6.73 2.45
C GLN A 115 16.07 -7.83 2.37
N GLU A 116 14.79 -7.46 2.21
CA GLU A 116 13.70 -8.40 2.05
C GLU A 116 13.78 -9.09 0.68
N ALA A 117 13.84 -10.42 0.69
CA ALA A 117 14.18 -11.19 -0.50
C ALA A 117 12.98 -11.42 -1.43
N LEU A 118 11.75 -11.41 -0.90
CA LEU A 118 10.55 -11.78 -1.64
C LEU A 118 9.31 -11.04 -1.13
N VAL A 119 8.53 -10.51 -2.07
CA VAL A 119 7.16 -10.03 -1.85
C VAL A 119 6.19 -10.92 -2.61
N ILE A 120 5.15 -11.39 -1.92
CA ILE A 120 4.04 -12.14 -2.50
C ILE A 120 2.79 -11.27 -2.50
N VAL A 121 2.03 -11.33 -3.58
CA VAL A 121 0.73 -10.66 -3.70
C VAL A 121 -0.27 -11.56 -4.42
N LEU A 122 -1.52 -11.52 -3.98
CA LEU A 122 -2.66 -12.06 -4.73
C LEU A 122 -3.47 -10.87 -5.25
N GLY A 123 -3.51 -10.68 -6.57
CA GLY A 123 -4.21 -9.56 -7.17
C GLY A 123 -4.29 -9.63 -8.70
N ASP A 124 -4.72 -8.54 -9.31
CA ASP A 124 -4.91 -8.45 -10.76
C ASP A 124 -3.56 -8.50 -11.50
N PRO A 125 -3.31 -9.54 -12.33
CA PRO A 125 -2.08 -9.64 -13.11
C PRO A 125 -1.85 -8.45 -14.04
N GLN A 126 -2.89 -7.79 -14.54
CA GLN A 126 -2.72 -6.62 -15.42
C GLN A 126 -2.11 -5.43 -14.69
N PHE A 127 -2.37 -5.31 -13.38
CA PHE A 127 -1.78 -4.26 -12.55
C PHE A 127 -0.34 -4.60 -12.14
N TYR A 128 -0.07 -5.83 -11.71
CA TYR A 128 1.24 -6.24 -11.19
C TYR A 128 2.23 -6.70 -12.26
N ASN A 129 1.75 -6.99 -13.47
CA ASN A 129 2.57 -7.31 -14.63
C ASN A 129 2.06 -6.50 -15.84
N PRO A 130 2.21 -5.16 -15.80
CA PRO A 130 1.78 -4.32 -16.90
C PRO A 130 2.53 -4.75 -18.17
N PRO A 131 1.84 -4.81 -19.33
CA PRO A 131 2.52 -5.15 -20.57
C PRO A 131 3.69 -4.19 -20.78
N SER A 132 4.86 -4.74 -21.09
CA SER A 132 6.03 -3.96 -21.48
C SER A 132 5.63 -3.01 -22.60
N ALA A 133 5.97 -1.72 -22.45
CA ALA A 133 5.72 -0.73 -23.48
C ALA A 133 6.29 -1.23 -24.83
N PRO A 134 5.56 -1.03 -25.95
CA PRO A 134 6.04 -1.44 -27.26
C PRO A 134 7.36 -0.77 -27.66
#